data_AF-A0A8T6X1Q0-F1
#
_entry.id   AF-A0A8T6X1Q0-F1
#
_cell.length_a   1.000
_cell.length_b   1.000
_cell.length_c   1.000
_cell.angle_alpha   90.00
_cell.angle_beta   90.00
_cell.angle_gamma   90.00
#
_symmetry.space_group_name_H-M   'P 1'
#
loop_
_entity.id
_entity.type
_entity.pdbx_description
1 polymer ?
#
loop_
_entity_poly.entity_id
_entity_poly.type
_entity_poly.pdbx_seq_one_letter_code
_entity_poly.pdbx_strand_id
1 'polypeptide(L)'
;PSAANRDEVLWSAKMMGEDRRLSAADVDVLALAMDLGTPAISDDYSIQNVAPSVGVDTVPFKQGGIEEIWRWGIRCPGCRQWFEEAKGSECPVCGTALRTARRR
;
A
#
# COMPACT_ATOMS: atom_id res chain seq x y z
N PRO A 1 16.58 -10.90 0.43
CA PRO A 1 16.20 -10.23 1.69
C PRO A 1 15.71 -11.26 2.71
N SER A 2 15.74 -10.93 4.00
CA SER A 2 15.26 -11.82 5.06
C SER A 2 13.76 -12.09 4.93
N ALA A 3 13.34 -13.32 5.25
CA ALA A 3 11.93 -13.69 5.23
C ALA A 3 11.10 -12.84 6.21
N ALA A 4 11.67 -12.53 7.38
CA ALA A 4 11.03 -11.69 8.39
C ALA A 4 10.69 -10.28 7.85
N ASN A 5 11.64 -9.62 7.17
CA ASN A 5 11.37 -8.29 6.61
C ASN A 5 10.42 -8.34 5.41
N ARG A 6 10.43 -9.43 4.62
CA ARG A 6 9.40 -9.63 3.59
C ARG A 6 8.00 -9.73 4.20
N ASP A 7 7.86 -10.50 5.29
CA ASP A 7 6.57 -10.68 5.96
C ASP A 7 6.07 -9.35 6.57
N GLU A 8 6.97 -8.54 7.13
CA GLU A 8 6.64 -7.21 7.65
C GLU A 8 6.15 -6.26 6.55
N VAL A 9 6.82 -6.25 5.38
CA VAL A 9 6.39 -5.45 4.22
C VAL A 9 5.02 -5.90 3.73
N LEU A 10 4.78 -7.21 3.62
CA LEU A 10 3.48 -7.75 3.21
C LEU A 10 2.36 -7.38 4.19
N TRP A 11 2.64 -7.47 5.49
CA TRP A 11 1.68 -7.08 6.53
C TRP A 11 1.36 -5.59 6.44
N SER A 12 2.39 -4.74 6.36
CA SER A 12 2.24 -3.29 6.23
C SER A 12 1.49 -2.89 4.96
N ALA A 13 1.83 -3.48 3.82
CA ALA A 13 1.12 -3.27 2.55
C ALA A 13 -0.38 -3.62 2.67
N LYS A 14 -0.72 -4.72 3.35
CA LYS A 14 -2.13 -5.10 3.61
C LYS A 14 -2.83 -4.07 4.49
N MET A 15 -2.21 -3.62 5.57
CA MET A 15 -2.78 -2.60 6.46
C MET A 15 -3.00 -1.25 5.76
N MET A 16 -2.20 -0.97 4.73
CA MET A 16 -2.30 0.23 3.91
C MET A 16 -3.22 0.07 2.67
N GLY A 17 -3.68 -1.15 2.38
CA GLY A 17 -4.47 -1.45 1.17
C GLY A 17 -3.68 -1.40 -0.13
N GLU A 18 -2.36 -1.60 -0.05
CA GLU A 18 -1.40 -1.65 -1.16
C GLU A 18 -1.01 -3.09 -1.55
N ASP A 19 -1.52 -4.10 -0.84
CA ASP A 19 -1.27 -5.54 -1.06
C ASP A 19 -1.57 -6.00 -2.49
N ARG A 20 -2.50 -5.33 -3.18
CA ARG A 20 -2.86 -5.62 -4.58
C ARG A 20 -2.02 -4.86 -5.61
N ARG A 21 -1.17 -3.94 -5.16
CA ARG A 21 -0.38 -3.03 -6.01
C ARG A 21 1.12 -3.28 -5.90
N LEU A 22 1.62 -3.68 -4.73
CA LEU A 22 3.01 -4.12 -4.60
C LEU A 22 3.21 -5.45 -5.33
N SER A 23 4.18 -5.47 -6.24
CA SER A 23 4.69 -6.69 -6.83
C SER A 23 5.61 -7.42 -5.86
N ALA A 24 5.91 -8.70 -6.16
CA ALA A 24 6.87 -9.46 -5.37
C ALA A 24 8.28 -8.81 -5.37
N ALA A 25 8.67 -8.17 -6.47
CA ALA A 25 9.95 -7.46 -6.56
C ALA A 25 9.98 -6.21 -5.67
N ASP A 26 8.86 -5.49 -5.57
CA ASP A 26 8.75 -4.30 -4.71
C ASP A 26 8.89 -4.69 -3.24
N VAL A 27 8.26 -5.80 -2.84
CA VAL A 27 8.41 -6.39 -1.51
C VAL A 27 9.87 -6.74 -1.24
N ASP A 28 10.54 -7.36 -2.21
CA ASP A 28 11.95 -7.71 -2.07
C ASP A 28 12.88 -6.51 -1.95
N VAL A 29 12.63 -5.44 -2.71
CA VAL A 29 13.39 -4.19 -2.65
C VAL A 29 13.25 -3.53 -1.27
N LEU A 30 12.01 -3.41 -0.77
CA LEU A 30 11.75 -2.82 0.54
C LEU A 30 12.35 -3.67 1.67
N ALA A 31 12.18 -4.99 1.62
CA ALA A 31 12.74 -5.88 2.63
C ALA A 31 14.28 -5.86 2.61
N LEU A 32 14.90 -5.73 1.44
CA LEU A 32 16.35 -5.59 1.33
C LEU A 32 16.83 -4.24 1.87
N ALA A 33 16.10 -3.16 1.62
CA ALA A 33 16.38 -1.85 2.17
C ALA A 33 16.33 -1.86 3.71
N MET A 34 15.36 -2.58 4.30
CA MET A 34 15.29 -2.82 5.75
C MET A 34 16.50 -3.61 6.26
N ASP A 35 16.86 -4.72 5.59
CA ASP A 35 18.01 -5.54 5.98
C ASP A 35 19.32 -4.74 5.99
N LEU A 36 19.48 -3.80 5.06
CA LEU A 36 20.69 -3.00 4.88
C LEU A 36 20.67 -1.68 5.64
N GLY A 37 19.52 -1.25 6.17
CA GLY A 37 19.36 0.07 6.80
C GLY A 37 19.58 1.22 5.81
N THR A 38 19.17 1.05 4.56
CA THR A 38 19.40 2.02 3.47
C THR A 38 18.09 2.55 2.90
N PRO A 39 18.07 3.76 2.32
CA PRO A 39 16.90 4.23 1.58
C PRO A 39 16.66 3.43 0.30
N ALA A 40 15.40 3.33 -0.12
CA ALA A 40 15.03 2.80 -1.43
C ALA A 40 14.94 3.93 -2.47
N ILE A 41 15.63 3.78 -3.60
CA ILE A 41 15.48 4.72 -4.73
C ILE A 41 14.41 4.18 -5.66
N SER A 42 13.29 4.90 -5.80
CA SER A 42 12.19 4.51 -6.68
C SER A 42 11.32 5.70 -7.03
N ASP A 43 10.82 5.74 -8.26
CA ASP A 43 9.76 6.67 -8.70
C ASP A 43 8.34 6.05 -8.57
N ASP A 44 8.22 4.81 -8.06
CA ASP A 44 6.94 4.14 -7.87
C ASP A 44 6.25 4.62 -6.58
N TYR A 45 5.04 5.18 -6.72
CA TYR A 45 4.28 5.68 -5.58
C TYR A 45 3.83 4.60 -4.59
N SER A 46 3.62 3.36 -5.02
CA SER A 46 3.23 2.26 -4.11
C SER A 46 4.40 1.90 -3.19
N ILE A 47 5.63 1.84 -3.74
CA ILE A 47 6.86 1.69 -2.97
C ILE A 47 7.00 2.85 -1.98
N GLN A 48 6.91 4.09 -2.47
CA GLN A 48 7.05 5.29 -1.63
C GLN A 48 5.97 5.40 -0.56
N ASN A 49 4.77 4.88 -0.81
CA ASN A 49 3.68 4.88 0.14
C ASN A 49 3.92 3.86 1.27
N VAL A 50 4.38 2.66 0.96
CA VAL A 50 4.60 1.60 1.96
C VAL A 50 5.91 1.79 2.73
N ALA A 51 6.97 2.28 2.09
CA ALA A 51 8.31 2.34 2.69
C ALA A 51 8.37 3.01 4.09
N PRO A 52 7.71 4.17 4.34
CA PRO A 52 7.73 4.79 5.66
C PRO A 52 7.08 3.93 6.76
N SER A 53 6.09 3.10 6.41
CA SER A 53 5.42 2.22 7.38
C SER A 53 6.33 1.10 7.91
N VAL A 54 7.36 0.74 7.14
CA VAL A 54 8.36 -0.26 7.52
C VAL A 54 9.71 0.37 7.90
N GLY A 55 9.74 1.69 8.12
CA GLY A 55 10.94 2.42 8.53
C GLY A 55 12.00 2.58 7.43
N VAL A 56 11.61 2.51 6.16
CA VAL A 56 12.49 2.74 5.01
C VAL A 56 12.23 4.13 4.43
N ASP A 57 13.28 4.94 4.34
CA ASP A 57 13.23 6.21 3.61
C ASP A 57 13.22 5.95 2.09
N THR A 58 12.60 6.86 1.33
CA THR A 58 12.63 6.78 -0.14
C THR A 58 13.18 8.03 -0.78
N VAL A 59 13.95 7.83 -1.85
CA VAL A 59 14.50 8.91 -2.67
C VAL A 59 13.90 8.79 -4.07
N PRO A 60 13.12 9.78 -4.54
CA PRO A 60 12.65 9.79 -5.92
C PRO A 60 13.80 10.08 -6.88
N PHE A 61 13.72 9.58 -8.11
CA PHE A 61 14.77 9.77 -9.11
C PHE A 61 14.43 10.88 -10.11
N LYS A 62 13.25 10.82 -10.75
CA LYS A 62 12.78 11.85 -11.69
C LYS A 62 11.53 12.57 -11.25
N GLN A 63 10.70 11.94 -10.43
CA GLN A 63 9.43 12.53 -9.99
C GLN A 63 9.61 13.39 -8.73
N GLY A 64 8.58 14.17 -8.38
CA GLY A 64 8.59 14.98 -7.15
C GLY A 64 8.60 14.14 -5.85
N GLY A 65 8.35 12.84 -5.96
CA GLY A 65 8.17 11.95 -4.81
C GLY A 65 6.75 12.06 -4.22
N ILE A 66 6.44 11.17 -3.28
CA ILE A 66 5.17 11.15 -2.58
C ILE A 66 5.13 12.30 -1.57
N GLU A 67 4.07 13.10 -1.63
CA GLU A 67 3.88 14.22 -0.69
C GLU A 67 3.06 13.80 0.53
N GLU A 68 2.22 12.77 0.38
CA GLU A 68 1.31 12.29 1.42
C GLU A 68 1.18 10.77 1.39
N ILE A 69 1.22 10.16 2.57
CA ILE A 69 0.98 8.72 2.74
C ILE A 69 -0.53 8.45 2.75
N TRP A 70 -0.97 7.54 1.89
CA TRP A 70 -2.38 7.21 1.73
C TRP A 70 -2.67 5.79 2.20
N ARG A 71 -3.78 5.63 2.91
CA ARG A 71 -4.38 4.31 3.14
C ARG A 71 -5.53 4.11 2.16
N TRP A 72 -5.54 2.98 1.48
CA TRP A 72 -6.62 2.61 0.57
C TRP A 72 -7.58 1.66 1.25
N GLY A 73 -8.85 1.78 0.90
CA GLY A 73 -9.88 0.86 1.32
C GLY A 73 -11.02 0.85 0.33
N ILE A 74 -11.99 -0.03 0.56
CA ILE A 74 -13.16 -0.13 -0.31
C ILE A 74 -14.29 0.67 0.31
N ARG A 75 -14.88 1.58 -0.45
CA ARG A 75 -15.99 2.42 0.01
C ARG A 75 -17.16 2.34 -0.95
N CYS A 76 -18.36 2.18 -0.39
CA CYS A 76 -19.58 2.32 -1.17
C CYS A 76 -19.84 3.80 -1.47
N PRO A 77 -20.00 4.22 -2.74
CA PRO A 77 -20.31 5.62 -3.05
C PRO A 77 -21.75 6.01 -2.67
N GLY A 78 -22.67 5.05 -2.59
CA GLY A 78 -24.07 5.28 -2.20
C GLY A 78 -24.23 5.48 -0.70
N CYS A 79 -24.03 4.41 0.09
CA CYS A 79 -24.22 4.46 1.55
C CYS A 79 -22.98 4.91 2.35
N ARG A 80 -21.83 5.11 1.70
CA ARG A 80 -20.57 5.61 2.30
C ARG A 80 -19.89 4.68 3.31
N GLN A 81 -20.40 3.45 3.49
CA GLN A 81 -19.78 2.40 4.29
C GLN A 81 -18.40 1.98 3.74
N TRP A 82 -17.49 1.65 4.65
CA TRP A 82 -16.16 1.13 4.35
C TRP A 82 -16.10 -0.37 4.54
N PHE A 83 -15.32 -1.03 3.70
CA PHE A 83 -15.09 -2.46 3.72
C PHE A 83 -13.59 -2.72 3.61
N GLU A 84 -13.11 -3.70 4.37
CA GLU A 84 -11.71 -4.16 4.31
C GLU A 84 -11.51 -5.08 3.09
N GLU A 85 -12.47 -5.96 2.84
CA GLU A 85 -12.48 -6.86 1.69
C GLU A 85 -13.82 -6.79 0.96
N ALA A 86 -13.76 -6.67 -0.37
CA ALA A 86 -14.93 -6.78 -1.23
C ALA A 86 -15.23 -8.27 -1.46
N LYS A 87 -16.29 -8.78 -0.83
CA LYS A 87 -16.83 -10.12 -1.12
C LYS A 87 -17.55 -10.21 -2.48
N GLY A 88 -17.53 -9.12 -3.26
CA GLY A 88 -18.16 -8.98 -4.58
C GLY A 88 -18.03 -7.54 -5.08
N SER A 89 -18.54 -7.24 -6.28
CA SER A 89 -18.52 -5.89 -6.85
C SER A 89 -19.59 -4.96 -6.27
N GLU A 90 -20.54 -5.47 -5.48
CA GLU A 90 -21.71 -4.74 -5.01
C GLU A 90 -21.72 -4.58 -3.49
N CYS A 91 -22.30 -3.46 -3.04
CA CYS A 91 -22.44 -3.15 -1.62
C CYS A 91 -23.50 -4.06 -0.98
N PRO A 92 -23.16 -4.80 0.10
CA PRO A 92 -24.13 -5.67 0.78
C PRO A 92 -25.24 -4.91 1.51
N VAL A 93 -25.08 -3.59 1.68
CA VAL A 93 -26.04 -2.72 2.37
C VAL A 93 -27.05 -2.09 1.40
N CYS A 94 -26.62 -1.70 0.20
CA CYS A 94 -27.44 -0.89 -0.71
C CYS A 94 -27.34 -1.27 -2.20
N GLY A 95 -26.65 -2.36 -2.55
CA GLY A 95 -26.52 -2.87 -3.92
C GLY A 95 -25.63 -2.02 -4.86
N THR A 96 -25.19 -0.83 -4.43
CA THR A 96 -24.33 0.03 -5.27
C THR A 96 -22.96 -0.61 -5.51
N ALA A 97 -22.42 -0.47 -6.72
CA ALA A 97 -21.07 -0.95 -7.04
C ALA A 97 -20.00 -0.31 -6.13
N LEU A 98 -19.17 -1.15 -5.53
CA LEU A 98 -18.08 -0.74 -4.64
C LEU A 98 -16.92 -0.13 -5.42
N ARG A 99 -16.20 0.81 -4.80
CA ARG A 99 -15.00 1.43 -5.38
C ARG A 99 -13.89 1.56 -4.36
N THR A 100 -12.65 1.51 -4.82
CA THR A 100 -11.49 1.85 -3.98
C THR A 100 -11.48 3.35 -3.73
N ALA A 101 -11.27 3.74 -2.47
CA ALA A 101 -11.19 5.12 -2.05
C ALA A 101 -10.08 5.29 -1.00
N ARG A 102 -9.57 6.52 -0.88
CA ARG A 102 -8.58 6.87 0.14
C ARG A 102 -9.26 7.01 1.50
N ARG A 103 -8.79 6.28 2.50
CA ARG A 103 -9.08 6.53 3.92
C ARG A 103 -8.19 7.68 4.37
N ARG A 104 -8.82 8.74 4.89
CA ARG A 104 -8.13 9.76 5.68
C ARG A 104 -7.96 9.27 7.11
#